data_AF-A0A1I6ZAY6-F1
#
_entry.id   AF-A0A1I6ZAY6-F1
#
_cell.length_a   1.000
_cell.length_b   1.000
_cell.length_c   1.000
_cell.angle_alpha   90.00
_cell.angle_beta   90.00
_cell.angle_gamma   90.00
#
_symmetry.space_group_name_H-M   'P 1'
#
loop_
_entity.id
_entity.type
_entity.pdbx_description
1 polymer ?
#
loop_
_entity_poly.entity_id
_entity_poly.type
_entity_poly.pdbx_seq_one_letter_code
_entity_poly.pdbx_strand_id
1 'polypeptide(L)' 'MLLHDEESGQLNTTGARVLRDLLNGEDPERVTEKLIIAYRADPGAAADDVNAVLRKLRAACLADHE' A
#
# COMPACT_ATOMS: atom_id res chain seq x y z
N MET A 1 -3.22 7.28 8.93
CA MET A 1 -2.27 6.60 7.99
C MET A 1 -2.74 6.87 6.56
N LEU A 2 -1.85 7.06 5.57
CA LEU A 2 -2.26 7.53 4.24
C LEU A 2 -2.99 6.46 3.41
N LEU A 3 -2.78 5.17 3.70
CA LEU A 3 -3.43 4.03 2.99
C LEU A 3 -4.48 3.27 3.79
N HIS A 4 -4.52 3.44 5.12
CA HIS A 4 -5.53 2.81 5.95
C HIS A 4 -6.50 3.85 6.49
N ASP A 5 -7.78 3.51 6.44
CA ASP A 5 -8.78 4.19 7.25
C ASP A 5 -8.57 3.79 8.72
N GLU A 6 -8.30 4.77 9.59
CA GLU A 6 -7.99 4.52 11.01
C GLU A 6 -9.20 4.05 11.82
N GLU A 7 -10.42 4.22 11.29
CA GLU A 7 -11.67 3.85 11.95
C GLU A 7 -12.05 2.40 11.69
N SER A 8 -11.77 1.89 10.48
CA SER A 8 -12.25 0.58 10.03
C SER A 8 -11.14 -0.43 9.71
N GLY A 9 -9.86 -0.01 9.68
CA GLY A 9 -8.73 -0.87 9.31
C GLY A 9 -8.75 -1.34 7.86
N GLN A 10 -9.76 -0.92 7.09
CA GLN A 10 -9.87 -1.13 5.66
C GLN A 10 -8.93 -0.19 4.91
N LEU A 11 -8.52 -0.62 3.72
CA LEU A 11 -7.80 0.25 2.81
C LEU A 11 -8.73 1.38 2.38
N ASN A 12 -8.27 2.62 2.51
CA ASN A 12 -8.96 3.74 1.89
C ASN A 12 -8.82 3.65 0.36
N THR A 13 -9.49 4.53 -0.39
CA THR A 13 -9.48 4.49 -1.87
C THR A 13 -8.05 4.53 -2.45
N THR A 14 -7.12 5.22 -1.77
CA THR A 14 -5.70 5.25 -2.13
C THR A 14 -5.03 3.91 -1.86
N GLY A 15 -5.27 3.32 -0.68
CA GLY A 15 -4.80 1.98 -0.30
C GLY A 15 -5.26 0.89 -1.28
N ALA A 16 -6.50 0.94 -1.74
CA ALA A 16 -7.04 -0.02 -2.72
C ALA A 16 -6.34 0.09 -4.08
N ARG A 17 -5.98 1.33 -4.49
CA ARG A 17 -5.25 1.57 -5.74
C ARG A 17 -3.81 1.06 -5.66
N VAL A 18 -3.11 1.36 -4.57
CA VAL A 18 -1.75 0.87 -4.28
C VAL A 18 -1.74 -0.65 -4.24
N LEU A 19 -2.69 -1.26 -3.52
CA LEU A 19 -2.84 -2.71 -3.44
C LEU A 19 -3.00 -3.33 -4.83
N ARG A 20 -3.87 -2.76 -5.68
CA ARG A 20 -4.07 -3.24 -7.05
C ARG A 20 -2.80 -3.14 -7.89
N ASP A 21 -2.09 -2.03 -7.82
CA ASP A 21 -0.87 -1.83 -8.61
C ASP A 21 0.23 -2.83 -8.18
N LEU A 22 0.37 -3.09 -6.87
CA LEU A 22 1.27 -4.12 -6.34
C LEU A 22 0.86 -5.54 -6.75
N LEU A 23 -0.44 -5.87 -6.73
CA LEU A 23 -0.96 -7.17 -7.19
C LEU A 23 -0.75 -7.39 -8.68
N ASN A 24 -0.72 -6.32 -9.48
CA ASN A 24 -0.38 -6.38 -10.90
C ASN A 24 1.13 -6.50 -11.15
N GLY A 25 1.96 -6.57 -10.11
CA GLY A 25 3.41 -6.71 -10.20
C GLY A 25 4.15 -5.40 -10.44
N GLU A 26 3.53 -4.25 -10.20
CA GLU A 26 4.23 -2.97 -10.28
C GLU A 26 5.29 -2.85 -9.16
N ASP A 27 6.41 -2.23 -9.50
CA ASP A 27 7.52 -2.04 -8.57
C ASP A 27 7.12 -1.12 -7.39
N PRO A 28 7.40 -1.51 -6.13
CA PRO A 28 7.03 -0.73 -4.95
C PRO A 28 7.61 0.69 -4.91
N GLU A 29 8.82 0.92 -5.43
CA GLU A 29 9.42 2.25 -5.48
C GLU A 29 8.65 3.13 -6.46
N ARG A 30 8.24 2.56 -7.61
CA ARG A 30 7.42 3.25 -8.61
C ARG A 30 6.02 3.56 -8.09
N VAL A 31 5.41 2.68 -7.30
CA VAL A 31 4.12 2.93 -6.63
C VAL A 31 4.26 4.03 -5.58
N THR A 32 5.36 4.06 -4.83
CA THR A 32 5.69 5.11 -3.86
C THR A 32 5.85 6.47 -4.54
N GLU A 33 6.57 6.53 -5.66
CA GLU A 33 6.76 7.75 -6.44
C GLU A 33 5.42 8.31 -6.95
N LYS A 34 4.53 7.44 -7.46
CA LYS A 34 3.17 7.84 -7.86
C LYS A 34 2.37 8.42 -6.70
N LEU A 35 2.53 7.87 -5.50
CA LEU A 35 1.89 8.35 -4.27
C LEU A 35 2.36 9.75 -3.89
N ILE A 36 3.68 9.98 -3.92
CA ILE A 36 4.30 11.27 -3.64
C ILE A 36 3.79 12.31 -4.64
N ILE A 37 3.78 11.99 -5.94
CA ILE A 37 3.37 12.93 -6.98
C ILE A 37 1.87 13.23 -6.91
N ALA A 38 1.02 12.20 -6.82
CA ALA A 38 -0.43 12.36 -6.91
C ALA A 38 -1.04 13.01 -5.66
N TYR A 39 -0.51 12.72 -4.48
CA TYR A 39 -1.08 13.17 -3.21
C TYR A 39 -0.20 14.19 -2.47
N ARG A 40 0.95 14.58 -3.05
CA ARG A 40 1.98 15.40 -2.36
C ARG A 40 2.33 14.83 -0.99
N ALA A 41 2.38 13.50 -0.91
CA ALA A 41 2.68 12.80 0.32
C ALA A 41 4.16 12.99 0.70
N ASP A 42 4.44 12.96 2.00
CA ASP A 42 5.81 12.87 2.49
C ASP A 42 6.46 11.58 1.96
N PRO A 43 7.70 11.65 1.41
CA PRO A 43 8.36 10.48 0.85
C PRO A 43 8.58 9.34 1.85
N GLY A 44 8.91 9.66 3.11
CA GLY A 44 9.11 8.68 4.17
C GLY A 44 7.79 7.99 4.52
N ALA A 45 6.74 8.79 4.77
CA ALA A 45 5.41 8.27 5.07
C ALA A 45 4.84 7.41 3.93
N ALA A 46 5.04 7.80 2.67
CA ALA A 46 4.59 7.03 1.52
C ALA A 46 5.30 5.66 1.42
N ALA A 47 6.60 5.62 1.65
CA ALA A 47 7.37 4.38 1.64
C ALA A 47 6.98 3.44 2.80
N ASP A 48 6.79 3.98 4.01
CA ASP A 48 6.31 3.22 5.17
C ASP A 48 4.94 2.59 4.91
N ASP A 49 4.04 3.37 4.32
CA ASP A 49 2.68 2.94 3.99
C ASP A 49 2.67 1.82 2.93
N VAL A 50 3.44 1.95 1.84
CA VAL A 50 3.59 0.90 0.82
C VAL A 50 4.19 -0.38 1.43
N ASN A 51 5.22 -0.24 2.28
CA ASN A 51 5.82 -1.38 3.00
C ASN A 51 4.84 -2.06 3.97
N ALA A 52 3.96 -1.30 4.63
CA ALA A 52 2.93 -1.86 5.49
C ALA A 52 1.93 -2.71 4.67
N VAL A 53 1.52 -2.25 3.49
CA VAL A 53 0.65 -3.01 2.58
C VAL A 53 1.33 -4.29 2.10
N LEU A 54 2.59 -4.23 1.68
CA LEU A 54 3.36 -5.41 1.27
C LEU A 54 3.46 -6.47 2.37
N ARG A 55 3.71 -6.06 3.62
CA ARG A 55 3.77 -6.97 4.77
C ARG A 55 2.43 -7.66 4.99
N LYS A 56 1.32 -6.91 4.95
CA LYS A 56 -0.03 -7.48 5.08
C LYS A 56 -0.35 -8.44 3.93
N LEU A 57 0.05 -8.11 2.70
CA LEU A 57 -0.16 -8.95 1.53
C LEU A 57 0.57 -10.29 1.65
N ARG A 58 1.84 -10.26 2.08
CA ARG A 58 2.64 -11.46 2.30
C ARG A 58 2.03 -12.35 3.39
N ALA A 59 1.58 -11.74 4.49
CA ALA A 59 0.91 -12.47 5.57
C ALA A 59 -0.39 -13.15 5.10
N ALA A 60 -1.19 -12.44 4.29
CA ALA A 60 -2.42 -13.01 3.73
C ALA A 60 -2.16 -14.13 2.72
N CYS A 61 -1.15 -13.99 1.86
CA CYS A 61 -0.75 -15.03 0.90
C CYS A 61 -0.24 -16.31 1.61
N LEU A 62 0.46 -16.16 2.73
CA LEU A 62 0.91 -17.28 3.56
C LEU A 62 -0.27 -17.99 4.23
N ALA A 63 -1.30 -17.26 4.68
CA ALA A 63 -2.49 -17.82 5.32
C ALA A 63 -3.44 -18.54 4.35
N ASP A 64 -3.38 -18.24 3.05
CA ASP A 64 -4.17 -18.89 1.99
C ASP A 64 -3.56 -20.25 1.55
N HIS A 65 -2.35 -20.57 2.02
CA HIS A 65 -1.60 -21.79 1.69
C HIS A 65 -1.61 -22.85 2.81
N GLU A 66 -2.48 -22.72 3.82
CA GLU A 66 -2.67 -23.70 4.91
C GLU A 66 -3.99 -24.48 4.79
#